data_AF-A0A158DEM2-F1
#
_entry.id   AF-A0A158DEM2-F1
#
_cell.length_a   1.000
_cell.length_b   1.000
_cell.length_c   1.000
_cell.angle_alpha   90.00
_cell.angle_beta   90.00
_cell.angle_gamma   90.00
#
_symmetry.space_group_name_H-M   'P 1'
#
loop_
_entity.id
_entity.type
_entity.pdbx_description
1 polymer ?
#
loop_
_entity_poly.entity_id
_entity_poly.type
_entity_poly.pdbx_seq_one_letter_code
_entity_poly.pdbx_strand_id
1 'polypeptide(L)' 'MDSTPVEYRGCELSAIVRHLSGEFVATLLIERPGGVRRAIGPFRSFPTALAAEHFAIEYGKAELDGRLAVRGPRVAVSG' A
#
# COMPACT_ATOMS: atom_id res chain seq x y z
N MET A 1 1.26 10.08 -8.97
CA MET A 1 0.65 9.26 -10.04
C MET A 1 -0.40 8.43 -9.35
N ASP A 2 -1.63 8.47 -9.85
CA ASP A 2 -2.74 7.68 -9.32
C ASP A 2 -2.76 6.36 -10.10
N SER A 3 -2.55 5.26 -9.39
CA SER A 3 -2.53 3.90 -9.96
C SER A 3 -3.95 3.45 -10.29
N THR A 4 -4.11 2.71 -11.40
CA THR A 4 -5.38 2.05 -11.71
C THR A 4 -5.69 1.03 -10.61
N PRO A 5 -6.84 1.13 -9.93
CA PRO A 5 -7.15 0.20 -8.87
C PRO A 5 -7.25 -1.25 -9.37
N VAL A 6 -6.78 -2.17 -8.53
CA VAL A 6 -6.77 -3.61 -8.80
C VAL A 6 -7.69 -4.31 -7.81
N GLU A 7 -8.71 -5.00 -8.30
CA GLU A 7 -9.55 -5.85 -7.46
C GLU A 7 -8.79 -7.12 -7.06
N TYR A 8 -8.77 -7.42 -5.75
CA TYR A 8 -8.16 -8.64 -5.22
C TYR A 8 -8.87 -9.09 -3.94
N ARG A 9 -9.34 -10.35 -3.91
CA ARG A 9 -10.08 -10.94 -2.78
C ARG A 9 -11.25 -10.07 -2.29
N GLY A 10 -11.96 -9.45 -3.23
CA GLY A 10 -13.10 -8.55 -2.95
C GLY A 10 -12.70 -7.20 -2.34
N CYS A 11 -11.41 -6.89 -2.25
CA CYS A 11 -10.91 -5.57 -1.88
C CYS A 11 -10.40 -4.86 -3.14
N GLU A 12 -10.46 -3.53 -3.16
CA GLU A 12 -9.78 -2.71 -4.14
C GLU A 12 -8.40 -2.29 -3.60
N LEU A 13 -7.36 -2.51 -4.39
CA LEU A 13 -5.98 -2.12 -4.09
C LEU A 13 -5.57 -0.97 -5.01
N SER A 14 -5.09 0.13 -4.46
CA SER A 14 -4.52 1.23 -5.26
C SER A 14 -3.24 1.75 -4.63
N ALA A 15 -2.34 2.28 -5.44
CA ALA A 15 -1.08 2.87 -4.97
C ALA A 15 -1.08 4.38 -5.20
N ILE A 16 -0.71 5.13 -4.17
CA ILE A 16 -0.34 6.54 -4.28
C ILE A 16 1.18 6.59 -4.39
N VAL A 17 1.68 6.98 -5.56
CA VAL A 17 3.13 7.15 -5.79
C VAL A 17 3.50 8.62 -5.79
N ARG A 18 4.45 8.98 -4.92
CA ARG A 18 5.02 10.32 -4.78
C ARG A 18 6.49 10.31 -5.20
N HIS A 19 6.90 11.34 -5.94
CA HIS A 19 8.30 11.61 -6.22
C HIS A 19 8.87 12.51 -5.11
N LEU A 20 9.95 12.08 -4.46
CA LEU A 20 10.59 12.74 -3.34
C LEU A 20 12.11 12.67 -3.52
N SER A 21 12.75 13.83 -3.68
CA SER A 21 14.21 13.97 -3.74
C SER A 21 14.90 13.06 -4.78
N GLY A 22 14.30 12.89 -5.96
CA GLY A 22 14.84 12.06 -7.05
C GLY A 22 14.41 10.59 -7.01
N GLU A 23 13.67 10.19 -5.98
CA GLU A 23 13.21 8.81 -5.76
C GLU A 23 11.68 8.73 -5.73
N PHE A 24 11.15 7.52 -5.83
CA PHE A 24 9.71 7.26 -5.77
C PHE A 24 9.34 6.50 -4.50
N VAL A 25 8.28 6.93 -3.84
CA VAL A 25 7.76 6.29 -2.63
C VAL A 25 6.28 6.00 -2.83
N ALA A 26 5.87 4.76 -2.52
CA ALA A 26 4.49 4.33 -2.63
C ALA A 26 3.83 4.19 -1.26
N THR A 27 2.55 4.51 -1.21
CA THR A 27 1.62 4.15 -0.14
C THR A 27 0.53 3.30 -0.77
N LEU A 28 0.28 2.11 -0.21
CA LEU A 28 -0.82 1.25 -0.59
C LEU A 28 -2.11 1.73 0.08
N LEU A 29 -3.20 1.74 -0.66
CA LEU A 29 -4.57 1.84 -0.17
C LEU A 29 -5.27 0.50 -0.39
N ILE A 30 -5.96 0.03 0.64
CA ILE A 30 -6.85 -1.13 0.60
C ILE A 30 -8.25 -0.64 0.95
N GLU A 31 -9.17 -0.75 0.01
CA GLU A 31 -10.59 -0.49 0.24
C GLU A 31 -11.34 -1.82 0.32
N ARG A 32 -12.00 -2.06 1.46
CA ARG A 32 -12.83 -3.24 1.68
C ARG A 32 -14.28 -2.97 1.26
N PRO A 33 -15.06 -4.03 0.97
CA PRO A 33 -16.50 -3.91 0.81
C PRO A 33 -17.11 -3.18 2.02
N GLY A 34 -18.00 -2.22 1.74
CA GLY A 34 -18.56 -1.34 2.78
C GLY A 34 -17.78 -0.04 2.99
N GLY A 35 -16.78 0.26 2.16
CA GLY A 35 -16.10 1.56 2.11
C GLY A 35 -15.02 1.77 3.18
N VAL A 36 -14.64 0.71 3.91
CA VAL A 36 -13.56 0.79 4.89
C VAL A 36 -12.23 0.87 4.16
N ARG A 37 -11.54 2.01 4.29
CA ARG A 37 -10.23 2.26 3.68
C ARG A 37 -9.10 2.14 4.70
N ARG A 38 -8.01 1.48 4.32
CA ARG A 38 -6.77 1.37 5.10
C ARG A 38 -5.58 1.74 4.23
N ALA A 39 -4.74 2.65 4.72
CA ALA A 39 -3.46 2.98 4.09
C ALA A 39 -2.31 2.21 4.75
N ILE A 40 -1.34 1.75 3.95
CA ILE A 40 -0.11 1.11 4.41
C ILE A 40 1.09 1.76 3.72
N GLY A 41 2.05 2.23 4.51
CA GLY A 41 3.25 2.92 4.04
C GLY A 41 3.50 4.24 4.78
N PRO A 42 4.34 5.12 4.24
CA PRO A 42 5.09 4.96 3.00
C PRO A 42 6.07 3.77 3.03
N PHE A 43 6.25 3.09 1.90
CA PHE A 43 7.27 2.04 1.76
C PHE A 43 8.67 2.63 1.57
N ARG A 44 9.68 1.77 1.37
CA ARG A 44 11.04 2.20 0.97
C ARG A 44 11.01 3.00 -0.34
N SER A 45 12.10 3.69 -0.65
CA SER A 45 12.27 4.35 -1.94
C SER A 45 12.52 3.36 -3.08
N PHE A 46 12.13 3.76 -4.28
CA PHE A 46 12.29 3.02 -5.52
C PHE A 46 12.81 3.93 -6.64
N PRO A 47 13.62 3.39 -7.56
CA PRO A 47 14.20 4.17 -8.65
C PRO A 47 13.18 4.61 -9.70
N THR A 48 11.99 3.98 -9.73
CA THR A 48 10.92 4.33 -10.69
C THR A 48 9.55 4.28 -10.03
N ALA A 49 8.61 5.08 -10.56
CA ALA A 49 7.22 5.08 -10.12
C ALA A 49 6.58 3.69 -10.29
N LEU A 50 6.85 3.02 -11.42
CA LEU A 50 6.33 1.68 -11.72
C LEU A 50 6.81 0.64 -10.71
N ALA A 51 8.08 0.68 -10.30
CA ALA A 51 8.62 -0.22 -9.29
C ALA A 51 7.97 0.00 -7.92
N ALA A 52 7.71 1.25 -7.55
CA ALA A 52 7.02 1.60 -6.30
C ALA A 52 5.57 1.10 -6.30
N GLU A 53 4.86 1.32 -7.41
CA GLU A 53 3.48 0.87 -7.62
C GLU A 53 3.37 -0.67 -7.57
N HIS A 54 4.16 -1.38 -8.38
CA HIS A 54 4.17 -2.84 -8.39
C HIS A 54 4.46 -3.43 -7.00
N PHE A 55 5.43 -2.85 -6.28
CA PHE A 55 5.72 -3.30 -4.93
C PHE A 55 4.51 -3.11 -3.99
N ALA A 56 3.86 -1.95 -4.03
CA ALA A 56 2.71 -1.68 -3.19
C ALA A 56 1.54 -2.65 -3.44
N ILE A 57 1.24 -2.93 -4.71
CA ILE A 57 0.17 -3.88 -5.09
C ILE A 57 0.50 -5.31 -4.66
N GLU A 58 1.73 -5.79 -4.91
CA GLU A 58 2.14 -7.13 -4.49
C GLU A 58 2.18 -7.27 -2.96
N TYR A 59 2.59 -6.21 -2.24
CA TYR A 59 2.48 -6.17 -0.79
C TYR A 59 1.02 -6.29 -0.34
N GLY A 60 0.10 -5.58 -0.99
CA GLY A 60 -1.34 -5.64 -0.68
C GLY A 60 -1.94 -7.02 -0.88
N LYS A 61 -1.56 -7.71 -1.96
CA LYS A 61 -1.94 -9.10 -2.20
C LYS A 61 -1.39 -10.03 -1.10
N ALA A 62 -0.13 -9.87 -0.73
CA ALA A 62 0.50 -10.67 0.33
C ALA A 62 -0.14 -10.44 1.71
N GLU A 63 -0.49 -9.18 2.04
CA GLU A 63 -1.25 -8.82 3.24
C GLU A 63 -2.61 -9.50 3.26
N LEU A 64 -3.36 -9.45 2.16
CA LEU A 64 -4.68 -10.09 2.05
C LEU A 64 -4.63 -11.62 2.00
N ASP A 65 -3.53 -12.18 1.53
CA ASP A 65 -3.24 -13.62 1.60
C ASP A 65 -2.81 -14.07 3.02
N GLY A 66 -2.61 -13.15 3.96
CA GLY A 66 -2.10 -13.46 5.30
C GLY A 66 -0.64 -13.91 5.31
N ARG A 67 0.11 -13.63 4.24
CA ARG A 67 1.53 -14.01 4.09
C ARG A 67 2.47 -13.08 4.83
N LEU A 68 1.98 -11.93 5.28
CA LEU A 68 2.71 -11.01 6.12
C LEU A 68 2.42 -11.35 7.58
N ALA A 69 3.37 -12.00 8.25
CA ALA A 69 3.25 -12.31 9.66
C ALA A 69 2.97 -11.03 10.45
N VAL A 70 1.93 -11.08 11.29
CA VAL A 70 1.42 -9.97 12.11
C VAL A 70 2.56 -9.23 12.80
N ARG A 71 2.94 -8.06 12.28
CA ARG A 71 3.41 -6.98 13.13
C ARG A 71 2.17 -6.24 13.56
N GLY A 72 1.69 -6.60 14.76
CA GLY A 72 0.52 -5.99 15.39
C GLY A 72 0.62 -4.46 15.41
N PRO A 73 -0.51 -3.77 15.57
CA PRO A 73 -0.58 -2.33 15.39
C PRO A 73 0.33 -1.65 16.42
N ARG A 74 1.33 -0.89 15.95
CA ARG A 74 1.89 0.19 16.76
C ARG A 74 0.85 1.31 16.74
N VAL A 75 -0.21 1.14 17.54
CA VAL A 75 -1.04 2.27 17.94
C VAL A 75 -0.08 3.19 18.71
N ALA A 76 0.36 4.27 18.07
CA ALA A 76 0.92 5.39 18.78
C ALA A 76 -0.23 6.02 19.55
N VAL A 77 -0.44 5.57 20.80
CA VAL A 77 -1.13 6.38 21.79
C VAL A 77 -0.14 7.46 22.17
N SER A 78 -0.31 8.66 21.62
CA SER A 78 0.29 9.85 22.20
C SER A 78 -0.43 10.10 23.53
N GLY A 79 0.29 9.89 24.63
CA GLY A 79 -0.05 10.45 25.94
C GLY A 79 0.53 11.85 26.10
#